data_AF-A0A2G2YCH9-F1
#
_entry.id   AF-A0A2G2YCH9-F1
#
_cell.length_a   1.000
_cell.length_b   1.000
_cell.length_c   1.000
_cell.angle_alpha   90.00
_cell.angle_beta   90.00
_cell.angle_gamma   90.00
#
_symmetry.space_group_name_H-M   'P 1'
#
loop_
_entity.id
_entity.type
_entity.pdbx_description
1 polymer ?
#
loop_
_entity_poly.entity_id
_entity_poly.type
_entity_poly.pdbx_seq_one_letter_code
_entity_poly.pdbx_strand_id
1 'polypeptide(L)'
;MSPDAPDALSNLPDGVMDDILMRLPLRDAVRTSILLKKWRYSWCRIPQVKLDQTLWKTTEQLMSPKIGFTNVVYHLLSFHTGPIFKFTLDIPDLITCPEIDNLMHYLSRNGVRHIVLKPPLECRPYKLLSSFFTCSQLRHVSLQDCLIRPPPAFTGFDRLISLELRRVTISSELLGRLISSCPLLEHLVLEHDEYSNQIEINAPNLRSLFFTGNINFLQLKNVPLLSKVSYEPTVFSVGAEHDLANIFESIPALENLCWNNNNVQVVNVEPAMPTRLPFALNCLKRLSISQITLGFELTFALCLVRSSPYLEEIEIQADPDLVYYKPMCRNAVDEIPASFSDMTFNHLKTVKLYNVAGAKAEMQLIKVLLVKSPTLIQMVIEPCRKVEIESEIINFQRASSKAQIVYSVKSK
;
A
#
# COMPACT_ATOMS: atom_id res chain seq x y z
N MET A 1 28.50 -40.67 -29.00
CA MET A 1 28.33 -39.79 -27.82
C MET A 1 28.05 -40.69 -26.63
N SER A 2 28.94 -40.67 -25.64
CA SER A 2 28.92 -41.56 -24.47
C SER A 2 27.63 -41.40 -23.63
N PRO A 3 27.02 -42.48 -23.10
CA PRO A 3 25.73 -42.41 -22.41
C PRO A 3 25.79 -41.86 -20.96
N ASP A 4 26.98 -41.63 -20.41
CA ASP A 4 27.19 -41.35 -18.98
C ASP A 4 27.68 -39.93 -18.72
N ALA A 5 27.04 -38.91 -19.32
CA ALA A 5 27.15 -37.58 -18.75
C ALA A 5 26.30 -37.56 -17.47
N PRO A 6 26.89 -37.38 -16.27
CA PRO A 6 26.10 -37.39 -15.04
C PRO A 6 25.05 -36.29 -15.11
N ASP A 7 23.79 -36.65 -14.92
CA ASP A 7 22.66 -35.74 -14.97
C ASP A 7 22.93 -34.57 -14.01
N ALA A 8 23.07 -33.36 -14.55
CA ALA A 8 23.40 -32.17 -13.78
C ALA A 8 22.39 -31.92 -12.64
N LEU A 9 21.14 -32.38 -12.80
CA LEU A 9 20.08 -32.26 -11.79
C LEU A 9 20.22 -33.26 -10.64
N SER A 10 20.95 -34.36 -10.84
CA SER A 10 21.19 -35.39 -9.81
C SER A 10 22.25 -34.97 -8.80
N ASN A 11 23.23 -34.17 -9.23
CA ASN A 11 24.38 -33.71 -8.44
C ASN A 11 24.12 -32.44 -7.63
N LEU A 12 22.93 -31.83 -7.72
CA LEU A 12 22.61 -30.61 -6.97
C LEU A 12 22.54 -30.88 -5.46
N PRO A 13 23.14 -30.03 -4.60
CA PRO A 13 22.93 -30.09 -3.16
C PRO A 13 21.48 -29.83 -2.77
N ASP A 14 21.04 -30.39 -1.65
CA ASP A 14 19.64 -30.29 -1.18
C ASP A 14 19.17 -28.84 -1.06
N GLY A 15 20.01 -27.95 -0.51
CA GLY A 15 19.66 -26.52 -0.39
C GLY A 15 19.41 -25.82 -1.74
N VAL A 16 20.12 -26.21 -2.80
CA VAL A 16 19.91 -25.63 -4.14
C VAL A 16 18.61 -26.14 -4.76
N MET A 17 18.27 -27.41 -4.52
CA MET A 17 16.98 -27.96 -4.97
C MET A 17 15.82 -27.27 -4.25
N ASP A 18 15.92 -27.06 -2.94
CA ASP A 18 14.90 -26.35 -2.16
C ASP A 18 14.71 -24.92 -2.71
N ASP A 19 15.81 -24.21 -3.01
CA ASP A 19 15.77 -22.88 -3.62
C ASP A 19 15.12 -22.85 -5.01
N ILE A 20 15.35 -23.88 -5.83
CA ILE A 20 14.69 -24.03 -7.13
C ILE A 20 13.19 -24.26 -6.91
N LEU A 21 12.81 -25.21 -6.05
CA LEU A 21 11.42 -25.57 -5.79
C LEU A 21 10.61 -24.40 -5.20
N MET A 22 11.22 -23.59 -4.32
CA MET A 22 10.58 -22.39 -3.75
C MET A 22 10.27 -21.31 -4.79
N ARG A 23 10.90 -21.34 -5.97
CA ARG A 23 10.66 -20.39 -7.06
C ARG A 23 9.62 -20.89 -8.07
N LEU A 24 9.22 -22.15 -7.98
CA LEU A 24 8.21 -22.77 -8.85
C LEU A 24 6.82 -22.65 -8.23
N PRO A 25 5.75 -22.54 -9.04
CA PRO A 25 4.40 -22.81 -8.56
C PRO A 25 4.32 -24.19 -7.91
N LEU A 26 3.51 -24.36 -6.86
CA LEU A 26 3.44 -25.62 -6.09
C LEU A 26 3.18 -26.83 -7.00
N ARG A 27 2.30 -26.67 -7.99
CA ARG A 27 2.02 -27.72 -8.97
C ARG A 27 3.28 -28.17 -9.71
N ASP A 28 4.08 -27.24 -10.19
CA ASP A 28 5.28 -27.54 -10.96
C ASP A 28 6.38 -28.11 -10.06
N ALA A 29 6.50 -27.60 -8.83
CA ALA A 29 7.36 -28.19 -7.81
C ALA A 29 7.00 -29.66 -7.56
N VAL A 30 5.72 -30.00 -7.41
CA VAL A 30 5.26 -31.39 -7.28
C VAL A 30 5.55 -32.19 -8.56
N ARG A 31 5.38 -31.63 -9.76
CA ARG A 31 5.67 -32.32 -11.03
C ARG A 31 7.15 -32.69 -11.18
N THR A 32 8.07 -31.94 -10.56
CA THR A 32 9.50 -32.34 -10.55
C THR A 32 9.74 -33.71 -9.92
N SER A 33 8.79 -34.22 -9.13
CA SER A 33 8.86 -35.54 -8.48
C SER A 33 8.98 -36.71 -9.47
N ILE A 34 8.60 -36.52 -10.74
CA ILE A 34 8.72 -37.54 -11.80
C ILE A 34 10.07 -37.48 -12.53
N LEU A 35 10.83 -36.38 -12.39
CA LEU A 35 12.08 -36.18 -13.12
C LEU A 35 13.18 -37.09 -12.57
N LEU A 36 13.34 -37.15 -11.25
CA LEU A 36 14.39 -37.92 -10.59
C LEU A 36 13.94 -38.47 -9.23
N LYS A 37 14.47 -39.65 -8.84
CA LYS A 37 14.22 -40.26 -7.53
C LYS A 37 14.56 -39.32 -6.36
N LYS A 38 15.63 -38.53 -6.49
CA LYS A 38 16.07 -37.55 -5.48
C LYS A 38 15.08 -36.40 -5.29
N TRP A 39 14.34 -36.03 -6.34
CA TRP A 39 13.37 -34.92 -6.32
C TRP A 39 11.98 -35.34 -5.85
N ARG A 40 11.71 -36.65 -5.77
CA ARG A 40 10.38 -37.24 -5.54
C ARG A 40 9.63 -36.70 -4.31
N TYR A 41 10.35 -36.36 -3.25
CA TYR A 41 9.79 -35.89 -1.98
C TYR A 41 10.38 -34.55 -1.53
N SER A 42 11.13 -33.86 -2.39
CA SER A 42 11.76 -32.58 -2.02
C SER A 42 10.71 -31.49 -1.78
N TRP A 43 9.62 -31.49 -2.56
CA TRP A 43 8.50 -30.58 -2.36
C TRP A 43 7.84 -30.72 -0.97
N CYS A 44 7.92 -31.89 -0.33
CA CYS A 44 7.35 -32.14 0.98
C CYS A 44 8.02 -31.32 2.09
N ARG A 45 9.21 -30.75 1.85
CA ARG A 45 10.01 -30.05 2.88
C ARG A 45 10.07 -28.54 2.66
N ILE A 46 9.43 -28.02 1.62
CA ILE A 46 9.53 -26.61 1.26
C ILE A 46 8.89 -25.72 2.34
N PRO A 47 9.60 -24.74 2.90
CA PRO A 47 9.07 -23.92 3.99
C PRO A 47 8.05 -22.87 3.52
N GLN A 48 7.78 -22.80 2.22
CA GLN A 48 6.87 -21.83 1.61
C GLN A 48 5.86 -22.54 0.72
N VAL A 49 4.57 -22.36 1.02
CA VAL A 49 3.48 -22.98 0.28
C VAL A 49 2.54 -21.89 -0.23
N LYS A 50 2.39 -21.81 -1.55
CA LYS A 50 1.45 -20.92 -2.22
C LYS A 50 0.39 -21.75 -2.95
N LEU A 51 -0.86 -21.59 -2.55
CA LEU A 51 -2.04 -22.15 -3.20
C LEU A 51 -2.73 -21.02 -3.97
N ASP A 52 -2.63 -21.05 -5.29
CA ASP A 52 -3.26 -20.06 -6.17
C ASP A 52 -3.94 -20.70 -7.39
N GLN A 53 -4.52 -19.87 -8.26
CA GLN A 53 -5.21 -20.36 -9.47
C GLN A 53 -4.33 -21.21 -10.41
N THR A 54 -3.00 -21.12 -10.35
CA THR A 54 -2.10 -21.92 -11.22
C THR A 54 -2.24 -23.42 -10.99
N LEU A 55 -2.75 -23.83 -9.83
CA LEU A 55 -3.08 -25.22 -9.53
C LEU A 55 -4.07 -25.82 -10.55
N TRP A 56 -4.97 -25.02 -11.12
CA TRP A 56 -6.08 -25.46 -11.96
C TRP A 56 -5.98 -25.08 -13.45
N LYS A 57 -5.00 -24.25 -13.85
CA LYS A 57 -4.89 -23.69 -15.22
C LYS A 57 -4.38 -24.68 -16.28
N THR A 58 -4.97 -25.87 -16.40
CA THR A 58 -4.70 -26.78 -17.54
C THR A 58 -5.76 -26.67 -18.62
N THR A 59 -5.37 -26.92 -19.87
CA THR A 59 -6.17 -26.83 -21.10
C THR A 59 -7.36 -27.80 -21.19
N GLU A 60 -7.51 -28.72 -20.24
CA GLU A 60 -8.57 -29.72 -20.18
C GLU A 60 -9.24 -29.69 -18.79
N GLN A 61 -10.10 -28.71 -18.53
CA GLN A 61 -10.80 -28.56 -17.24
C GLN A 61 -12.00 -29.52 -17.16
N LEU A 62 -11.74 -30.77 -16.73
CA LEU A 62 -12.79 -31.74 -16.38
C LEU A 62 -13.15 -31.72 -14.88
N MET A 63 -12.34 -31.07 -14.03
CA MET A 63 -12.46 -31.11 -12.57
C MET A 63 -12.80 -29.73 -11.99
N SER A 64 -13.76 -29.67 -11.05
CA SER A 64 -14.09 -28.42 -10.37
C SER A 64 -12.94 -27.94 -9.49
N PRO A 65 -12.71 -26.62 -9.35
CA PRO A 65 -11.65 -26.06 -8.49
C PRO A 65 -11.70 -26.57 -7.05
N LYS A 66 -12.91 -26.81 -6.53
CA LYS A 66 -13.11 -27.38 -5.20
C LYS A 66 -12.52 -28.78 -5.05
N ILE A 67 -12.81 -29.70 -5.96
CA ILE A 67 -12.31 -31.08 -5.88
C ILE A 67 -10.79 -31.08 -5.99
N GLY A 68 -10.25 -30.28 -6.91
CA GLY A 68 -8.82 -30.11 -7.02
C GLY A 68 -8.19 -29.58 -5.71
N PHE A 69 -8.84 -28.59 -5.07
CA PHE A 69 -8.39 -28.00 -3.81
C PHE A 69 -8.37 -29.02 -2.69
N THR A 70 -9.45 -29.79 -2.54
CA THR A 70 -9.52 -30.87 -1.56
C THR A 70 -8.37 -31.87 -1.73
N ASN A 71 -8.06 -32.27 -2.96
CA ASN A 71 -6.95 -33.19 -3.23
C ASN A 71 -5.59 -32.58 -2.87
N VAL A 72 -5.35 -31.33 -3.24
CA VAL A 72 -4.10 -30.62 -2.89
C VAL A 72 -3.93 -30.49 -1.39
N VAL A 73 -4.99 -30.10 -0.67
CA VAL A 73 -4.97 -29.99 0.80
C VAL A 73 -4.73 -31.36 1.42
N TYR A 74 -5.41 -32.42 0.97
CA TYR A 74 -5.19 -33.78 1.45
C TYR A 74 -3.72 -34.20 1.30
N HIS A 75 -3.13 -33.97 0.12
CA HIS A 75 -1.72 -34.28 -0.12
C HIS A 75 -0.78 -33.44 0.76
N LEU A 76 -1.06 -32.15 0.93
CA LEU A 76 -0.27 -31.28 1.78
C LEU A 76 -0.29 -31.76 3.23
N LEU A 77 -1.48 -32.04 3.78
CA LEU A 77 -1.64 -32.53 5.15
C LEU A 77 -1.01 -33.92 5.36
N SER A 78 -1.01 -34.77 4.33
CA SER A 78 -0.50 -36.14 4.43
C SER A 78 1.01 -36.26 4.25
N PHE A 79 1.60 -35.45 3.36
CA PHE A 79 2.98 -35.63 2.91
C PHE A 79 3.91 -34.50 3.31
N HIS A 80 3.43 -33.33 3.74
CA HIS A 80 4.31 -32.25 4.12
C HIS A 80 5.05 -32.57 5.42
N THR A 81 6.37 -32.57 5.35
CA THR A 81 7.29 -32.88 6.45
C THR A 81 8.14 -31.66 6.75
N GLY A 82 7.84 -30.96 7.83
CA GLY A 82 8.59 -29.79 8.27
C GLY A 82 7.69 -28.57 8.54
N PRO A 83 8.29 -27.46 9.01
CA PRO A 83 7.55 -26.24 9.30
C PRO A 83 7.23 -25.48 8.00
N ILE A 84 5.98 -25.00 7.89
CA ILE A 84 5.59 -24.05 6.85
C ILE A 84 5.75 -22.65 7.46
N PHE A 85 6.82 -21.95 7.09
CA PHE A 85 7.04 -20.57 7.56
C PHE A 85 6.20 -19.55 6.80
N LYS A 86 5.96 -19.76 5.50
CA LYS A 86 5.14 -18.86 4.68
C LYS A 86 4.03 -19.62 3.99
N PHE A 87 2.81 -19.16 4.20
CA PHE A 87 1.62 -19.70 3.58
C PHE A 87 0.86 -18.60 2.83
N THR A 88 0.38 -18.92 1.63
CA THR A 88 -0.46 -18.03 0.83
C THR A 88 -1.61 -18.81 0.23
N LEU A 89 -2.83 -18.34 0.46
CA LEU A 89 -4.05 -18.81 -0.21
C LEU A 89 -4.60 -17.65 -1.03
N ASP A 90 -4.65 -17.81 -2.35
CA ASP A 90 -5.12 -16.80 -3.31
C ASP A 90 -5.89 -17.48 -4.44
N ILE A 91 -7.13 -17.88 -4.15
CA ILE A 91 -7.98 -18.61 -5.09
C ILE A 91 -9.37 -17.94 -5.11
N PRO A 92 -9.53 -16.87 -5.92
CA PRO A 92 -10.78 -16.10 -5.97
C PRO A 92 -12.01 -16.94 -6.34
N ASP A 93 -11.83 -17.94 -7.23
CA ASP A 93 -12.91 -18.78 -7.77
C ASP A 93 -13.23 -20.02 -6.91
N LEU A 94 -12.54 -20.19 -5.76
CA LEU A 94 -12.85 -21.29 -4.85
C LEU A 94 -14.21 -21.00 -4.16
N ILE A 95 -14.84 -22.00 -3.55
CA ILE A 95 -15.97 -21.79 -2.64
C ILE A 95 -15.47 -22.17 -1.25
N THR A 96 -15.86 -21.40 -0.23
CA THR A 96 -15.55 -21.69 1.17
C THR A 96 -15.86 -23.15 1.46
N CYS A 97 -14.85 -23.86 1.95
CA CYS A 97 -14.93 -25.30 2.16
C CYS A 97 -14.16 -25.71 3.43
N PRO A 98 -14.57 -26.82 4.08
CA PRO A 98 -13.94 -27.29 5.32
C PRO A 98 -12.44 -27.55 5.21
N GLU A 99 -11.92 -27.72 3.99
CA GLU A 99 -10.51 -27.95 3.73
C GLU A 99 -9.65 -26.72 4.03
N ILE A 100 -10.20 -25.50 3.88
CA ILE A 100 -9.53 -24.28 4.33
C ILE A 100 -9.36 -24.33 5.85
N ASP A 101 -10.39 -24.77 6.56
CA ASP A 101 -10.38 -24.87 8.02
C ASP A 101 -9.36 -25.89 8.53
N ASN A 102 -9.30 -27.06 7.88
CA ASN A 102 -8.30 -28.09 8.17
C ASN A 102 -6.87 -27.57 7.95
N LEU A 103 -6.68 -26.81 6.88
CA LEU A 103 -5.40 -26.20 6.56
C LEU A 103 -4.99 -25.15 7.60
N MET A 104 -5.91 -24.29 8.00
CA MET A 104 -5.67 -23.30 9.05
C MET A 104 -5.32 -23.95 10.40
N HIS A 105 -6.00 -25.04 10.76
CA HIS A 105 -5.67 -25.82 11.94
C HIS A 105 -4.30 -26.51 11.85
N TYR A 106 -3.91 -26.98 10.66
CA TYR A 106 -2.57 -27.52 10.44
C TYR A 106 -1.50 -26.44 10.57
N LEU A 107 -1.70 -25.26 9.96
CA LEU A 107 -0.74 -24.15 10.01
C LEU A 107 -0.50 -23.65 11.42
N SER A 108 -1.53 -23.62 12.27
CA SER A 108 -1.40 -23.15 13.65
C SER A 108 -0.44 -23.99 14.51
N ARG A 109 -0.20 -25.24 14.11
CA ARG A 109 0.72 -26.16 14.79
C ARG A 109 2.10 -26.25 14.13
N ASN A 110 2.31 -25.61 12.99
CA ASN A 110 3.50 -25.77 12.15
C ASN A 110 4.42 -24.54 12.10
N GLY A 111 4.35 -23.66 13.12
CA GLY A 111 5.32 -22.58 13.30
C GLY A 111 5.28 -21.49 12.22
N VAL A 112 4.11 -21.27 11.63
CA VAL A 112 3.89 -20.28 10.57
C VAL A 112 4.22 -18.86 11.02
N ARG A 113 4.94 -18.14 10.14
CA ARG A 113 5.43 -16.77 10.38
C ARG A 113 4.79 -15.76 9.43
N HIS A 114 4.43 -16.18 8.22
CA HIS A 114 3.83 -15.34 7.21
C HIS A 114 2.56 -16.00 6.69
N ILE A 115 1.42 -15.34 6.84
CA ILE A 115 0.13 -15.80 6.31
C ILE A 115 -0.44 -14.72 5.40
N VAL A 116 -0.80 -15.13 4.18
CA VAL A 116 -1.61 -14.33 3.24
C VAL A 116 -2.88 -15.11 2.95
N LEU A 117 -4.04 -14.62 3.38
CA LEU A 117 -5.34 -15.22 3.11
C LEU A 117 -6.17 -14.28 2.27
N LYS A 118 -6.42 -14.71 1.03
CA LYS A 118 -7.37 -14.13 0.11
C LYS A 118 -8.40 -15.21 -0.20
N PRO A 119 -9.40 -15.37 0.67
CA PRO A 119 -10.48 -16.32 0.46
C PRO A 119 -11.31 -15.89 -0.77
N PRO A 120 -12.16 -16.79 -1.27
CA PRO A 120 -13.11 -16.48 -2.33
C PRO A 120 -13.96 -15.25 -2.08
N LEU A 121 -14.29 -14.54 -3.16
CA LEU A 121 -15.25 -13.46 -3.14
C LEU A 121 -16.68 -14.04 -3.06
N GLU A 122 -17.14 -14.30 -1.84
CA GLU A 122 -18.49 -14.74 -1.56
C GLU A 122 -19.35 -13.61 -0.97
N CYS A 123 -20.67 -13.79 -0.96
CA CYS A 123 -21.58 -12.84 -0.29
C CYS A 123 -21.32 -12.69 1.22
N ARG A 124 -20.59 -13.62 1.83
CA ARG A 124 -20.24 -13.56 3.25
C ARG A 124 -18.72 -13.63 3.43
N PRO A 125 -18.14 -12.79 4.30
CA PRO A 125 -16.71 -12.84 4.57
C PRO A 125 -16.32 -14.16 5.23
N TYR A 126 -15.11 -14.65 4.93
CA TYR A 126 -14.59 -15.86 5.54
C TYR A 126 -14.35 -15.65 7.04
N LYS A 127 -15.00 -16.44 7.88
CA LYS A 127 -14.83 -16.35 9.33
C LYS A 127 -13.50 -16.99 9.73
N LEU A 128 -12.57 -16.18 10.25
CA LEU A 128 -11.32 -16.72 10.77
C LEU A 128 -11.57 -17.66 11.95
N LEU A 129 -10.90 -18.81 11.91
CA LEU A 129 -10.94 -19.80 12.98
C LEU A 129 -10.20 -19.33 14.24
N SER A 130 -10.62 -19.86 15.39
CA SER A 130 -9.91 -19.64 16.67
C SER A 130 -8.46 -20.13 16.64
N SER A 131 -8.16 -21.17 15.86
CA SER A 131 -6.80 -21.70 15.67
C SER A 131 -5.84 -20.69 15.03
N PHE A 132 -6.33 -19.73 14.23
CA PHE A 132 -5.48 -18.66 13.68
C PHE A 132 -4.86 -17.81 14.80
N PHE A 133 -5.63 -17.55 15.86
CA PHE A 133 -5.19 -16.73 16.99
C PHE A 133 -4.22 -17.47 17.94
N THR A 134 -3.98 -18.77 17.74
CA THR A 134 -2.97 -19.53 18.50
C THR A 134 -1.60 -19.52 17.83
N CYS A 135 -1.46 -18.92 16.64
CA CYS A 135 -0.20 -18.85 15.89
C CYS A 135 0.79 -17.84 16.51
N SER A 136 1.57 -18.29 17.50
CA SER A 136 2.48 -17.42 18.28
C SER A 136 3.74 -16.93 17.53
N GLN A 137 4.03 -17.49 16.35
CA GLN A 137 5.23 -17.16 15.56
C GLN A 137 4.96 -16.17 14.42
N LEU A 138 3.73 -15.68 14.30
CA LEU A 138 3.33 -14.77 13.22
C LEU A 138 4.13 -13.47 13.29
N ARG A 139 4.69 -13.12 12.13
CA ARG A 139 5.43 -11.89 11.85
C ARG A 139 4.74 -11.05 10.78
N HIS A 140 4.09 -11.68 9.80
CA HIS A 140 3.37 -10.98 8.74
C HIS A 140 2.02 -11.63 8.50
N VAL A 141 0.97 -10.83 8.55
CA VAL A 141 -0.41 -11.27 8.33
C VAL A 141 -1.01 -10.34 7.28
N SER A 142 -1.51 -10.92 6.19
CA SER A 142 -2.32 -10.22 5.19
C SER A 142 -3.64 -10.94 5.03
N LEU A 143 -4.73 -10.27 5.36
CA LEU A 143 -6.08 -10.81 5.36
C LEU A 143 -6.94 -9.96 4.43
N GLN A 144 -7.64 -10.62 3.52
CA GLN A 144 -8.58 -10.00 2.61
C GLN A 144 -9.96 -10.63 2.82
N ASP A 145 -11.04 -9.86 2.76
CA ASP A 145 -12.42 -10.39 2.75
C ASP A 145 -12.74 -11.35 3.93
N CYS A 146 -12.15 -11.09 5.10
CA CYS A 146 -12.24 -11.93 6.30
C CYS A 146 -13.09 -11.29 7.41
N LEU A 147 -13.74 -12.12 8.23
CA LEU A 147 -14.41 -11.73 9.47
C LEU A 147 -13.53 -12.13 10.67
N ILE A 148 -13.08 -11.13 11.43
CA ILE A 148 -12.21 -11.34 12.60
C ILE A 148 -13.04 -11.32 13.88
N ARG A 149 -13.00 -12.43 14.64
CA ARG A 149 -13.59 -12.54 15.98
C ARG A 149 -12.60 -13.24 16.91
N PRO A 150 -11.69 -12.50 17.56
CA PRO A 150 -10.70 -13.09 18.44
C PRO A 150 -11.38 -13.78 19.65
N PRO A 151 -10.89 -14.94 20.11
CA PRO A 151 -11.34 -15.55 21.36
C PRO A 151 -11.09 -14.61 22.56
N PRO A 152 -11.90 -14.66 23.64
CA PRO A 152 -11.68 -13.80 24.82
C PRO A 152 -10.31 -13.95 25.49
N ALA A 153 -9.68 -15.13 25.36
CA ALA A 153 -8.35 -15.42 25.90
C ALA A 153 -7.21 -14.93 25.00
N PHE A 154 -7.50 -14.32 23.84
CA PHE A 154 -6.48 -13.85 22.91
C PHE A 154 -5.79 -12.60 23.44
N THR A 155 -4.48 -12.70 23.66
CA THR A 155 -3.65 -11.63 24.23
C THR A 155 -2.91 -10.79 23.18
N GLY A 156 -3.06 -11.11 21.88
CA GLY A 156 -2.34 -10.44 20.80
C GLY A 156 -1.33 -11.30 20.08
N PHE A 157 -0.61 -10.67 19.13
CA PHE A 157 0.48 -11.31 18.39
C PHE A 157 1.81 -10.65 18.75
N ASP A 158 2.55 -11.26 19.68
CA ASP A 158 3.77 -10.67 20.27
C ASP A 158 4.91 -10.45 19.26
N ARG A 159 4.91 -11.19 18.15
CA ARG A 159 5.98 -11.19 17.13
C ARG A 159 5.58 -10.51 15.83
N LEU A 160 4.37 -9.93 15.76
CA LEU A 160 3.83 -9.38 14.52
C LEU A 160 4.52 -8.07 14.16
N ILE A 161 5.07 -8.02 12.95
CA ILE A 161 5.80 -6.87 12.38
C ILE A 161 4.93 -6.17 11.32
N SER A 162 4.13 -6.94 10.57
CA SER A 162 3.31 -6.42 9.48
C SER A 162 1.89 -6.96 9.56
N LEU A 163 0.90 -6.07 9.53
CA LEU A 163 -0.52 -6.39 9.51
C LEU A 163 -1.19 -5.69 8.33
N GLU A 164 -1.76 -6.45 7.42
CA GLU A 164 -2.58 -5.93 6.32
C GLU A 164 -4.00 -6.49 6.42
N LEU A 165 -4.97 -5.59 6.53
CA LEU A 165 -6.39 -5.90 6.61
C LEU A 165 -7.10 -5.19 5.46
N ARG A 166 -7.58 -5.95 4.48
CA ARG A 166 -8.25 -5.43 3.28
C ARG A 166 -9.69 -5.92 3.21
N ARG A 167 -10.66 -5.00 3.25
CA ARG A 167 -12.11 -5.35 3.28
C ARG A 167 -12.45 -6.38 4.37
N VAL A 168 -11.89 -6.14 5.56
CA VAL A 168 -12.05 -7.03 6.71
C VAL A 168 -13.20 -6.53 7.59
N THR A 169 -14.09 -7.44 7.98
CA THR A 169 -15.16 -7.15 8.95
C THR A 169 -14.65 -7.31 10.38
N ILE A 170 -14.51 -6.22 11.11
CA ILE A 170 -14.13 -6.15 12.53
C ILE A 170 -14.69 -4.87 13.15
N SER A 171 -15.11 -4.88 14.43
CA SER A 171 -15.54 -3.64 15.10
C SER A 171 -14.34 -2.74 15.41
N SER A 172 -14.53 -1.43 15.44
CA SER A 172 -13.42 -0.48 15.66
C SER A 172 -12.74 -0.68 17.02
N GLU A 173 -13.49 -1.00 18.06
CA GLU A 173 -12.96 -1.32 19.40
C GLU A 173 -12.08 -2.58 19.38
N LEU A 174 -12.51 -3.63 18.67
CA LEU A 174 -11.72 -4.86 18.54
C LEU A 174 -10.48 -4.63 17.68
N LEU A 175 -10.57 -3.80 16.64
CA LEU A 175 -9.44 -3.44 15.80
C LEU A 175 -8.37 -2.68 16.58
N GLY A 176 -8.77 -1.65 17.35
CA GLY A 176 -7.85 -0.90 18.20
C GLY A 176 -7.17 -1.80 19.24
N ARG A 177 -7.92 -2.71 19.88
CA ARG A 177 -7.36 -3.72 20.80
C ARG A 177 -6.41 -4.71 20.12
N LEU A 178 -6.75 -5.18 18.93
CA LEU A 178 -5.89 -6.09 18.16
C LEU A 178 -4.54 -5.43 17.86
N ILE A 179 -4.56 -4.19 17.38
CA ILE A 179 -3.37 -3.43 17.02
C ILE A 179 -2.52 -3.12 18.27
N SER A 180 -3.14 -2.67 19.36
CA SER A 180 -2.41 -2.37 20.60
C SER A 180 -1.78 -3.60 21.26
N SER A 181 -2.32 -4.79 20.96
CA SER A 181 -1.79 -6.08 21.41
C SER A 181 -0.68 -6.63 20.50
N CYS A 182 -0.17 -5.84 19.55
CA CYS A 182 0.94 -6.21 18.66
C CYS A 182 2.13 -5.26 18.89
N PRO A 183 2.99 -5.50 19.90
CA PRO A 183 4.00 -4.53 20.35
C PRO A 183 5.13 -4.27 19.35
N LEU A 184 5.40 -5.22 18.43
CA LEU A 184 6.45 -5.11 17.41
C LEU A 184 5.95 -4.64 16.04
N LEU A 185 4.71 -4.16 15.95
CA LEU A 185 4.10 -3.79 14.69
C LEU A 185 4.79 -2.56 14.07
N GLU A 186 5.39 -2.73 12.90
CA GLU A 186 6.08 -1.67 12.13
C GLU A 186 5.29 -1.24 10.89
N HIS A 187 4.49 -2.14 10.30
CA HIS A 187 3.75 -1.89 9.07
C HIS A 187 2.27 -2.23 9.24
N LEU A 188 1.40 -1.28 8.90
CA LEU A 188 -0.04 -1.42 8.97
C LEU A 188 -0.71 -0.98 7.67
N VAL A 189 -1.54 -1.84 7.10
CA VAL A 189 -2.40 -1.55 5.95
C VAL A 189 -3.84 -1.80 6.37
N LEU A 190 -4.68 -0.78 6.24
CA LEU A 190 -6.11 -0.83 6.56
C LEU A 190 -6.90 -0.33 5.35
N GLU A 191 -7.63 -1.21 4.67
CA GLU A 191 -8.66 -0.82 3.71
C GLU A 191 -10.03 -1.07 4.35
N HIS A 192 -10.72 0.02 4.65
CA HIS A 192 -11.94 0.00 5.43
C HIS A 192 -13.14 0.44 4.60
N ASP A 193 -14.23 -0.34 4.66
CA ASP A 193 -15.49 -0.01 3.99
C ASP A 193 -16.38 0.89 4.88
N GLU A 194 -17.14 1.78 4.25
CA GLU A 194 -17.60 3.11 4.72
C GLU A 194 -18.57 3.20 5.94
N TYR A 195 -18.63 2.20 6.83
CA TYR A 195 -19.67 2.13 7.87
C TYR A 195 -19.16 2.06 9.33
N SER A 196 -17.89 2.33 9.62
CA SER A 196 -17.37 2.25 10.99
C SER A 196 -17.45 3.52 11.82
N ASN A 197 -17.56 3.31 13.12
CA ASN A 197 -17.21 4.27 14.17
C ASN A 197 -15.70 4.64 14.15
N GLN A 198 -15.29 5.59 14.98
CA GLN A 198 -13.90 5.97 15.18
C GLN A 198 -12.98 4.75 15.49
N ILE A 199 -11.85 4.71 14.80
CA ILE A 199 -10.75 3.73 14.90
C ILE A 199 -9.59 4.38 15.63
N GLU A 200 -9.25 3.87 16.80
CA GLU A 200 -8.10 4.33 17.57
C GLU A 200 -6.91 3.39 17.35
N ILE A 201 -5.77 3.96 16.96
CA ILE A 201 -4.51 3.23 16.75
C ILE A 201 -3.50 3.64 17.81
N ASN A 202 -3.03 2.65 18.56
CA ASN A 202 -1.92 2.75 19.49
C ASN A 202 -0.88 1.69 19.11
N ALA A 203 0.22 2.12 18.50
CA ALA A 203 1.25 1.25 17.96
C ALA A 203 2.61 1.96 18.04
N PRO A 204 3.33 1.86 19.18
CA PRO A 204 4.50 2.69 19.45
C PRO A 204 5.67 2.47 18.48
N ASN A 205 5.76 1.28 17.88
CA ASN A 205 6.81 0.91 16.93
C ASN A 205 6.39 1.08 15.45
N LEU A 206 5.20 1.63 15.19
CA LEU A 206 4.67 1.76 13.84
C LEU A 206 5.52 2.74 13.02
N ARG A 207 5.99 2.29 11.84
CA ARG A 207 6.83 3.07 10.93
C ARG A 207 6.10 3.44 9.63
N SER A 208 5.17 2.59 9.21
CA SER A 208 4.45 2.72 7.95
C SER A 208 2.96 2.46 8.13
N LEU A 209 2.13 3.37 7.62
CA LEU A 209 0.68 3.25 7.59
C LEU A 209 0.16 3.46 6.17
N PHE A 210 -0.68 2.55 5.70
CA PHE A 210 -1.55 2.74 4.55
C PHE A 210 -2.99 2.66 5.02
N PHE A 211 -3.80 3.66 4.70
CA PHE A 211 -5.20 3.73 5.10
C PHE A 211 -6.10 4.16 3.95
N THR A 212 -7.11 3.34 3.66
CA THR A 212 -8.20 3.65 2.73
C THR A 212 -9.52 3.70 3.50
N GLY A 213 -10.28 4.78 3.34
CA GLY A 213 -11.56 4.99 4.04
C GLY A 213 -11.80 6.45 4.42
N ASN A 214 -12.74 6.71 5.33
CA ASN A 214 -12.97 8.07 5.85
C ASN A 214 -11.92 8.44 6.92
N ILE A 215 -11.04 9.40 6.61
CA ILE A 215 -9.92 9.80 7.46
C ILE A 215 -10.41 10.40 8.79
N ASN A 216 -11.61 10.99 8.85
CA ASN A 216 -12.16 11.57 10.07
C ASN A 216 -12.45 10.52 11.16
N PHE A 217 -12.52 9.24 10.78
CA PHE A 217 -12.67 8.15 11.74
C PHE A 217 -11.34 7.63 12.26
N LEU A 218 -10.20 8.04 11.71
CA LEU A 218 -8.90 7.55 12.13
C LEU A 218 -8.28 8.44 13.21
N GLN A 219 -8.03 7.88 14.38
CA GLN A 219 -7.31 8.55 15.46
C GLN A 219 -5.99 7.84 15.77
N LEU A 220 -4.88 8.55 15.55
CA LEU A 220 -3.54 8.07 15.87
C LEU A 220 -3.14 8.63 17.25
N LYS A 221 -3.08 7.79 18.28
CA LYS A 221 -2.80 8.27 19.66
C LYS A 221 -1.33 8.15 20.07
N ASN A 222 -0.67 7.05 19.71
CA ASN A 222 0.70 6.76 20.13
C ASN A 222 1.44 6.05 19.00
N VAL A 223 2.00 6.86 18.09
CA VAL A 223 2.74 6.41 16.90
C VAL A 223 3.99 7.27 16.65
N PRO A 224 4.88 7.43 17.65
CA PRO A 224 5.99 8.40 17.60
C PRO A 224 7.01 8.11 16.50
N LEU A 225 7.08 6.88 15.98
CA LEU A 225 8.02 6.46 14.94
C LEU A 225 7.42 6.44 13.53
N LEU A 226 6.17 6.87 13.38
CA LEU A 226 5.45 6.81 12.11
C LEU A 226 6.04 7.83 11.13
N SER A 227 6.77 7.30 10.14
CA SER A 227 7.56 8.09 9.19
C SER A 227 7.04 8.00 7.76
N LYS A 228 6.22 6.99 7.45
CA LYS A 228 5.61 6.79 6.13
C LYS A 228 4.11 6.66 6.28
N VAL A 229 3.36 7.55 5.65
CA VAL A 229 1.90 7.55 5.69
C VAL A 229 1.36 7.67 4.28
N SER A 230 0.44 6.77 3.92
CA SER A 230 -0.29 6.79 2.67
C SER A 230 -1.78 6.79 2.96
N TYR A 231 -2.46 7.86 2.57
CA TYR A 231 -3.89 8.00 2.71
C TYR A 231 -4.56 7.88 1.34
N GLU A 232 -5.61 7.06 1.26
CA GLU A 232 -6.50 6.96 0.10
C GLU A 232 -7.95 7.19 0.57
N PRO A 233 -8.34 8.45 0.82
CA PRO A 233 -9.67 8.75 1.34
C PRO A 233 -10.77 8.32 0.37
N THR A 234 -11.87 7.77 0.90
CA THR A 234 -13.12 7.57 0.13
C THR A 234 -14.09 8.74 0.32
N VAL A 235 -14.02 9.38 1.48
CA VAL A 235 -14.70 10.65 1.79
C VAL A 235 -13.69 11.56 2.46
N PHE A 236 -13.63 12.81 2.01
CA PHE A 236 -12.81 13.84 2.64
C PHE A 236 -13.62 15.13 2.78
N SER A 237 -14.16 15.35 3.97
CA SER A 237 -14.82 16.59 4.36
C SER A 237 -14.05 17.16 5.56
N VAL A 238 -13.28 18.22 5.34
CA VAL A 238 -12.64 18.97 6.43
C VAL A 238 -13.68 19.93 6.99
N GLY A 239 -14.26 19.60 8.14
CA GLY A 239 -15.29 20.43 8.78
C GLY A 239 -14.72 21.65 9.50
N ALA A 240 -13.46 21.58 9.94
CA ALA A 240 -12.74 22.67 10.59
C ALA A 240 -11.21 22.58 10.37
N GLU A 241 -10.51 23.72 10.49
CA GLU A 241 -9.03 23.78 10.48
C GLU A 241 -8.39 22.82 11.50
N HIS A 242 -9.10 22.54 12.60
CA HIS A 242 -8.67 21.65 13.66
C HIS A 242 -8.58 20.18 13.23
N ASP A 243 -9.38 19.73 12.26
CA ASP A 243 -9.40 18.32 11.85
C ASP A 243 -8.09 17.93 11.14
N LEU A 244 -7.54 18.84 10.34
CA LEU A 244 -6.26 18.64 9.65
C LEU A 244 -5.07 18.72 10.59
N ALA A 245 -5.04 19.71 11.48
CA ALA A 245 -3.97 19.83 12.46
C ALA A 245 -3.85 18.57 13.33
N ASN A 246 -4.98 18.02 13.79
CA ASN A 246 -5.01 16.81 14.62
C ASN A 246 -4.38 15.58 13.93
N ILE A 247 -4.58 15.43 12.62
CA ILE A 247 -3.99 14.32 11.84
C ILE A 247 -2.46 14.39 11.90
N PHE A 248 -1.90 15.57 11.67
CA PHE A 248 -0.45 15.74 11.57
C PHE A 248 0.26 15.93 12.91
N GLU A 249 -0.42 16.48 13.92
CA GLU A 249 0.12 16.63 15.29
C GLU A 249 0.46 15.27 15.89
N SER A 250 -0.31 14.24 15.52
CA SER A 250 -0.15 12.87 15.97
C SER A 250 1.04 12.13 15.34
N ILE A 251 1.71 12.70 14.34
CA ILE A 251 2.78 12.05 13.54
C ILE A 251 4.04 12.93 13.41
N PRO A 252 4.74 13.21 14.52
CA PRO A 252 5.87 14.15 14.54
C PRO A 252 7.10 13.68 13.73
N ALA A 253 7.22 12.37 13.47
CA ALA A 253 8.33 11.77 12.72
C ALA A 253 8.05 11.58 11.22
N LEU A 254 6.96 12.17 10.70
CA LEU A 254 6.53 11.99 9.31
C LEU A 254 7.61 12.45 8.31
N GLU A 255 8.15 11.52 7.52
CA GLU A 255 9.14 11.80 6.47
C GLU A 255 8.56 11.70 5.06
N ASN A 256 7.59 10.81 4.85
CA ASN A 256 6.99 10.54 3.55
C ASN A 256 5.47 10.53 3.67
N LEU A 257 4.82 11.45 2.98
CA LEU A 257 3.36 11.53 2.88
C LEU A 257 2.92 11.25 1.46
N CYS A 258 2.08 10.25 1.29
CA CYS A 258 1.35 9.96 0.06
C CYS A 258 -0.14 10.20 0.28
N TRP A 259 -0.78 10.95 -0.61
CA TRP A 259 -2.20 11.26 -0.53
C TRP A 259 -2.85 10.98 -1.89
N ASN A 260 -3.73 9.98 -1.97
CA ASN A 260 -4.33 9.51 -3.21
C ASN A 260 -5.84 9.75 -3.21
N ASN A 261 -6.33 10.65 -4.06
CA ASN A 261 -7.76 11.00 -4.11
C ASN A 261 -8.59 10.13 -5.07
N ASN A 262 -8.08 8.99 -5.56
CA ASN A 262 -8.79 8.09 -6.50
C ASN A 262 -10.26 7.81 -6.13
N ASN A 263 -10.57 7.67 -4.84
CA ASN A 263 -11.87 7.21 -4.36
C ASN A 263 -12.71 8.31 -3.71
N VAL A 264 -12.27 9.57 -3.74
CA VAL A 264 -12.92 10.65 -2.98
C VAL A 264 -14.24 11.07 -3.63
N GLN A 265 -15.35 10.90 -2.91
CA GLN A 265 -16.57 11.64 -3.18
C GLN A 265 -16.47 13.02 -2.52
N VAL A 266 -16.41 14.08 -3.32
CA VAL A 266 -16.35 15.46 -2.81
C VAL A 266 -17.72 15.84 -2.24
N VAL A 267 -17.85 15.82 -0.92
CA VAL A 267 -19.07 16.20 -0.20
C VAL A 267 -18.85 17.56 0.48
N ASN A 268 -19.46 18.59 -0.09
CA ASN A 268 -19.57 19.97 0.41
C ASN A 268 -18.28 20.80 0.51
N VAL A 269 -18.44 22.09 0.18
CA VAL A 269 -17.40 23.14 0.21
C VAL A 269 -17.69 24.05 1.40
N GLU A 270 -16.61 24.43 2.10
CA GLU A 270 -16.46 25.39 3.21
C GLU A 270 -16.38 24.78 4.63
N PRO A 271 -15.32 25.12 5.40
CA PRO A 271 -14.65 26.42 5.46
C PRO A 271 -13.39 26.56 4.60
N ALA A 272 -12.84 27.78 4.53
CA ALA A 272 -11.58 28.09 3.86
C ALA A 272 -10.43 27.24 4.44
N MET A 273 -9.68 26.57 3.56
CA MET A 273 -8.48 25.83 3.93
C MET A 273 -7.44 26.78 4.53
N PRO A 274 -6.80 26.44 5.67
CA PRO A 274 -5.76 27.29 6.22
C PRO A 274 -4.58 27.37 5.27
N THR A 275 -3.94 28.55 5.19
CA THR A 275 -2.78 28.73 4.31
C THR A 275 -1.56 27.95 4.78
N ARG A 276 -1.44 27.66 6.08
CA ARG A 276 -0.42 26.83 6.72
C ARG A 276 -1.03 26.09 7.90
N LEU A 277 -0.45 24.94 8.24
CA LEU A 277 -0.70 24.29 9.50
C LEU A 277 -0.19 25.18 10.67
N PRO A 278 -0.77 25.04 11.87
CA PRO A 278 -0.33 25.79 13.05
C PRO A 278 1.09 25.43 13.51
N PHE A 279 1.68 24.37 12.96
CA PHE A 279 3.04 23.93 13.21
C PHE A 279 3.74 23.49 11.91
N ALA A 280 5.07 23.43 11.94
CA ALA A 280 5.87 23.00 10.80
C ALA A 280 6.08 21.48 10.78
N LEU A 281 5.92 20.87 9.62
CA LEU A 281 6.25 19.47 9.32
C LEU A 281 7.76 19.33 9.09
N ASN A 282 8.54 19.48 10.16
CA ASN A 282 10.00 19.58 10.08
C ASN A 282 10.71 18.31 9.57
N CYS A 283 10.05 17.15 9.67
CA CYS A 283 10.63 15.88 9.22
C CYS A 283 10.25 15.53 7.78
N LEU A 284 9.27 16.22 7.18
CA LEU A 284 8.71 15.83 5.89
C LEU A 284 9.71 16.11 4.76
N LYS A 285 10.16 15.03 4.10
CA LYS A 285 11.11 15.05 2.99
C LYS A 285 10.43 14.81 1.64
N ARG A 286 9.38 13.98 1.62
CA ARG A 286 8.66 13.63 0.40
C ARG A 286 7.17 13.85 0.57
N LEU A 287 6.59 14.61 -0.37
CA LEU A 287 5.16 14.81 -0.49
C LEU A 287 4.71 14.31 -1.87
N SER A 288 3.81 13.32 -1.89
CA SER A 288 3.18 12.81 -3.09
C SER A 288 1.67 12.99 -2.98
N ILE A 289 1.05 13.67 -3.94
CA ILE A 289 -0.40 13.87 -3.98
C ILE A 289 -0.90 13.49 -5.38
N SER A 290 -1.81 12.53 -5.44
CA SER A 290 -2.35 11.96 -6.68
C SER A 290 -3.84 12.24 -6.83
N GLN A 291 -4.28 12.36 -8.08
CA GLN A 291 -5.64 12.76 -8.47
C GLN A 291 -6.07 14.11 -7.90
N ILE A 292 -5.21 15.13 -8.02
CA ILE A 292 -5.58 16.49 -7.65
C ILE A 292 -6.57 17.04 -8.68
N THR A 293 -7.69 17.60 -8.21
CA THR A 293 -8.49 18.55 -8.99
C THR A 293 -8.06 19.99 -8.68
N LEU A 294 -8.20 20.92 -9.64
CA LEU A 294 -7.75 22.32 -9.49
C LEU A 294 -8.61 23.16 -8.52
N GLY A 295 -9.34 22.52 -7.59
CA GLY A 295 -10.18 23.15 -6.59
C GLY A 295 -9.56 23.12 -5.18
N PHE A 296 -10.25 22.44 -4.28
CA PHE A 296 -9.92 22.34 -2.85
C PHE A 296 -8.64 21.51 -2.59
N GLU A 297 -8.40 20.53 -3.44
CA GLU A 297 -7.27 19.62 -3.36
C GLU A 297 -5.96 20.35 -3.65
N LEU A 298 -6.01 21.38 -4.51
CA LEU A 298 -4.87 22.26 -4.72
C LEU A 298 -4.57 23.09 -3.47
N THR A 299 -5.57 23.72 -2.84
CA THR A 299 -5.32 24.52 -1.61
C THR A 299 -4.82 23.66 -0.47
N PHE A 300 -5.31 22.42 -0.34
CA PHE A 300 -4.76 21.41 0.58
C PHE A 300 -3.28 21.12 0.29
N ALA A 301 -2.93 20.84 -0.97
CA ALA A 301 -1.55 20.61 -1.37
C ALA A 301 -0.64 21.82 -1.06
N LEU A 302 -1.11 23.04 -1.35
CA LEU A 302 -0.36 24.25 -1.04
C LEU A 302 -0.17 24.42 0.47
N CYS A 303 -1.18 24.14 1.30
CA CYS A 303 -1.07 24.20 2.76
C CYS A 303 0.05 23.28 3.27
N LEU A 304 0.11 22.03 2.79
CA LEU A 304 1.14 21.07 3.17
C LEU A 304 2.54 21.50 2.70
N VAL A 305 2.68 21.91 1.44
CA VAL A 305 3.95 22.41 0.90
C VAL A 305 4.44 23.60 1.72
N ARG A 306 3.54 24.52 2.09
CA ARG A 306 3.87 25.72 2.87
C ARG A 306 4.24 25.44 4.31
N SER A 307 3.83 24.29 4.83
CA SER A 307 4.09 23.86 6.20
C SER A 307 5.33 22.96 6.31
N SER A 308 6.01 22.68 5.20
CA SER A 308 7.09 21.68 5.11
C SER A 308 8.43 22.31 4.72
N PRO A 309 9.20 22.87 5.69
CA PRO A 309 10.40 23.67 5.39
C PRO A 309 11.59 22.86 4.81
N TYR A 310 11.67 21.56 5.09
CA TYR A 310 12.79 20.69 4.69
C TYR A 310 12.43 19.74 3.54
N LEU A 311 11.38 20.06 2.78
CA LEU A 311 10.88 19.21 1.71
C LEU A 311 11.93 19.04 0.60
N GLU A 312 12.22 17.79 0.25
CA GLU A 312 13.23 17.42 -0.76
C GLU A 312 12.60 17.02 -2.10
N GLU A 313 11.41 16.41 -2.06
CA GLU A 313 10.70 15.96 -3.25
C GLU A 313 9.19 16.25 -3.18
N ILE A 314 8.68 16.83 -4.27
CA ILE A 314 7.25 17.02 -4.52
C ILE A 314 6.85 16.18 -5.73
N GLU A 315 5.80 15.38 -5.57
CA GLU A 315 5.16 14.64 -6.64
C GLU A 315 3.67 14.99 -6.67
N ILE A 316 3.20 15.52 -7.79
CA ILE A 316 1.79 15.89 -7.99
C ILE A 316 1.31 15.22 -9.26
N GLN A 317 0.22 14.46 -9.17
CA GLN A 317 -0.44 13.86 -10.32
C GLN A 317 -1.87 14.40 -10.42
N ALA A 318 -2.17 15.10 -11.51
CA ALA A 318 -3.51 15.56 -11.81
C ALA A 318 -4.38 14.43 -12.35
N ASP A 319 -5.68 14.50 -12.07
CA ASP A 319 -6.67 13.59 -12.66
C ASP A 319 -6.92 13.97 -14.13
N PRO A 320 -6.67 13.08 -15.11
CA PRO A 320 -6.85 13.38 -16.53
C PRO A 320 -8.32 13.53 -16.94
N ASP A 321 -9.27 12.94 -16.20
CA ASP A 321 -10.68 12.88 -16.54
C ASP A 321 -11.48 14.04 -15.89
N LEU A 322 -11.03 14.57 -14.75
CA LEU A 322 -11.74 15.62 -14.00
C LEU A 322 -11.32 17.08 -14.30
N VAL A 323 -10.28 17.31 -15.13
CA VAL A 323 -9.86 18.67 -15.54
C VAL A 323 -11.00 19.48 -16.20
N TYR A 324 -12.04 18.80 -16.69
CA TYR A 324 -13.11 19.39 -17.50
C TYR A 324 -14.31 19.95 -16.74
N TYR A 325 -14.51 19.61 -15.46
CA TYR A 325 -15.82 19.80 -14.82
C TYR A 325 -15.91 20.94 -13.80
N LYS A 326 -14.79 21.53 -13.37
CA LYS A 326 -14.85 22.70 -12.47
C LYS A 326 -13.74 23.71 -12.78
N PRO A 327 -14.07 24.87 -13.39
CA PRO A 327 -13.11 25.96 -13.49
C PRO A 327 -12.82 26.50 -12.08
N MET A 328 -11.53 26.58 -11.74
CA MET A 328 -11.07 27.24 -10.52
C MET A 328 -11.51 28.71 -10.53
N CYS A 329 -11.91 29.25 -9.37
CA CYS A 329 -12.17 30.67 -9.22
C CYS A 329 -10.91 31.47 -9.56
N ARG A 330 -11.03 32.47 -10.44
CA ARG A 330 -9.91 33.29 -10.96
C ARG A 330 -9.03 33.87 -9.84
N ASN A 331 -9.65 34.22 -8.71
CA ASN A 331 -8.99 34.80 -7.53
C ASN A 331 -7.97 33.83 -6.89
N ALA A 332 -8.31 32.54 -6.78
CA ALA A 332 -7.44 31.54 -6.16
C ALA A 332 -6.16 31.29 -7.00
N VAL A 333 -6.20 31.54 -8.31
CA VAL A 333 -5.03 31.41 -9.20
C VAL A 333 -4.05 32.56 -9.01
N ASP A 334 -4.56 33.79 -8.86
CA ASP A 334 -3.74 34.99 -8.68
C ASP A 334 -3.17 35.07 -7.26
N GLU A 335 -3.77 34.36 -6.30
CA GLU A 335 -3.25 34.20 -4.93
C GLU A 335 -2.07 33.23 -4.83
N ILE A 336 -1.84 32.34 -5.80
CA ILE A 336 -0.74 31.35 -5.71
C ILE A 336 0.62 32.06 -5.55
N PRO A 337 1.05 32.97 -6.42
CA PRO A 337 2.35 33.63 -6.26
C PRO A 337 2.44 34.47 -4.98
N ALA A 338 1.36 35.16 -4.62
CA ALA A 338 1.29 35.97 -3.40
C ALA A 338 1.44 35.10 -2.14
N SER A 339 0.84 33.90 -2.14
CA SER A 339 0.95 32.97 -1.03
C SER A 339 2.42 32.62 -0.78
N PHE A 340 3.19 32.22 -1.80
CA PHE A 340 4.61 31.82 -1.64
C PHE A 340 5.61 32.97 -1.53
N SER A 341 5.15 34.22 -1.40
CA SER A 341 6.02 35.40 -1.37
C SER A 341 7.06 35.31 -0.24
N ASP A 342 6.66 34.81 0.93
CA ASP A 342 7.48 34.67 2.14
C ASP A 342 8.30 33.37 2.22
N MET A 343 8.27 32.52 1.17
CA MET A 343 8.93 31.21 1.18
C MET A 343 10.10 31.12 0.21
N THR A 344 11.05 30.25 0.57
CA THR A 344 12.13 29.74 -0.29
C THR A 344 12.34 28.26 0.02
N PHE A 345 12.34 27.41 -1.00
CA PHE A 345 12.51 25.96 -0.86
C PHE A 345 13.99 25.60 -0.91
N ASN A 346 14.68 25.76 0.22
CA ASN A 346 16.12 25.56 0.31
C ASN A 346 16.56 24.09 0.20
N HIS A 347 15.64 23.14 0.34
CA HIS A 347 15.94 21.71 0.32
C HIS A 347 15.34 20.95 -0.87
N LEU A 348 14.48 21.59 -1.66
CA LEU A 348 13.74 20.94 -2.73
C LEU A 348 14.66 20.62 -3.90
N LYS A 349 14.89 19.32 -4.12
CA LYS A 349 15.76 18.78 -5.17
C LYS A 349 14.98 18.31 -6.38
N THR A 350 13.80 17.74 -6.16
CA THR A 350 13.03 17.07 -7.21
C THR A 350 11.57 17.52 -7.20
N VAL A 351 11.04 17.88 -8.36
CA VAL A 351 9.61 18.12 -8.58
C VAL A 351 9.15 17.23 -9.72
N LYS A 352 8.05 16.49 -9.52
CA LYS A 352 7.42 15.66 -10.54
C LYS A 352 5.96 16.06 -10.68
N LEU A 353 5.55 16.40 -11.89
CA LEU A 353 4.20 16.82 -12.21
C LEU A 353 3.68 15.92 -13.33
N TYR A 354 2.64 15.14 -13.05
CA TYR A 354 2.04 14.20 -13.98
C TYR A 354 0.65 14.64 -14.42
N ASN A 355 0.32 14.34 -15.69
CA ASN A 355 -0.94 14.71 -16.35
C ASN A 355 -1.24 16.22 -16.37
N VAL A 356 -0.21 17.07 -16.47
CA VAL A 356 -0.39 18.54 -16.46
C VAL A 356 -1.21 18.98 -17.67
N ALA A 357 -2.30 19.71 -17.45
CA ALA A 357 -3.20 20.18 -18.51
C ALA A 357 -2.79 21.54 -19.11
N GLY A 358 -1.92 22.30 -18.43
CA GLY A 358 -1.52 23.64 -18.81
C GLY A 358 -2.48 24.71 -18.28
N ALA A 359 -3.27 24.39 -17.25
CA ALA A 359 -4.16 25.36 -16.64
C ALA A 359 -3.36 26.50 -15.99
N LYS A 360 -3.94 27.71 -15.93
CA LYS A 360 -3.26 28.89 -15.37
C LYS A 360 -2.72 28.64 -13.95
N ALA A 361 -3.47 27.92 -13.11
CA ALA A 361 -3.06 27.54 -11.75
C ALA A 361 -1.81 26.64 -11.74
N GLU A 362 -1.79 25.60 -12.56
CA GLU A 362 -0.65 24.67 -12.69
C GLU A 362 0.59 25.42 -13.17
N MET A 363 0.43 26.26 -14.19
CA MET A 363 1.53 27.06 -14.74
C MET A 363 2.08 28.05 -13.71
N GLN A 364 1.22 28.70 -12.91
CA GLN A 364 1.68 29.58 -11.83
C GLN A 364 2.41 28.79 -10.74
N LEU A 365 1.91 27.62 -10.35
CA LEU A 365 2.60 26.75 -9.39
C LEU A 365 3.99 26.34 -9.89
N ILE A 366 4.11 25.93 -11.15
CA ILE A 366 5.40 25.57 -11.75
C ILE A 366 6.37 26.76 -11.71
N LYS A 367 5.93 27.93 -12.15
CA LYS A 367 6.74 29.15 -12.15
C LYS A 367 7.22 29.53 -10.76
N VAL A 368 6.34 29.46 -9.76
CA VAL A 368 6.67 29.71 -8.36
C VAL A 368 7.73 28.71 -7.87
N LEU A 369 7.55 27.41 -8.13
CA LEU A 369 8.52 26.38 -7.74
C LEU A 369 9.88 26.58 -8.43
N LEU A 370 9.94 27.05 -9.67
CA LEU A 370 11.20 27.35 -10.36
C LEU A 370 11.93 28.56 -9.77
N VAL A 371 11.20 29.61 -9.39
CA VAL A 371 11.77 30.86 -8.85
C VAL A 371 12.08 30.76 -7.36
N LYS A 372 11.39 29.90 -6.61
CA LYS A 372 11.55 29.79 -5.15
C LYS A 372 12.44 28.62 -4.71
N SER A 373 12.95 27.80 -5.63
CA SER A 373 13.73 26.59 -5.29
C SER A 373 15.19 26.69 -5.75
N PRO A 374 16.09 27.31 -4.96
CA PRO A 374 17.49 27.49 -5.34
C PRO A 374 18.32 26.19 -5.41
N THR A 375 17.86 25.10 -4.78
CA THR A 375 18.55 23.80 -4.77
C THR A 375 17.94 22.76 -5.71
N LEU A 376 16.96 23.16 -6.53
CA LEU A 376 16.27 22.28 -7.47
C LEU A 376 17.27 21.67 -8.47
N ILE A 377 17.25 20.35 -8.58
CA ILE A 377 18.09 19.58 -9.51
C ILE A 377 17.26 19.15 -10.72
N GLN A 378 16.04 18.67 -10.49
CA GLN A 378 15.21 18.10 -11.53
C GLN A 378 13.74 18.51 -11.37
N MET A 379 13.13 18.90 -12.48
CA MET A 379 11.68 19.07 -12.61
C MET A 379 11.20 18.20 -13.77
N VAL A 380 10.41 17.17 -13.47
CA VAL A 380 9.79 16.29 -14.46
C VAL A 380 8.37 16.78 -14.71
N ILE A 381 8.03 17.02 -15.96
CA ILE A 381 6.68 17.42 -16.38
C ILE A 381 6.20 16.41 -17.42
N GLU A 382 5.14 15.67 -17.08
CA GLU A 382 4.41 14.81 -18.01
C GLU A 382 3.08 15.49 -18.34
N PRO A 383 2.95 16.12 -19.52
CA PRO A 383 1.72 16.79 -19.91
C PRO A 383 0.65 15.78 -20.33
N CYS A 384 -0.62 16.09 -20.06
CA CYS A 384 -1.76 15.24 -20.45
C CYS A 384 -1.94 15.17 -21.99
N ARG A 385 -1.54 16.24 -22.71
CA ARG A 385 -1.61 16.34 -24.18
C ARG A 385 -0.34 16.98 -24.73
N LYS A 386 -0.21 17.06 -26.06
CA LYS A 386 0.78 17.92 -26.74
C LYS A 386 0.41 19.41 -26.55
N VAL A 387 0.43 19.89 -25.31
CA VAL A 387 0.24 21.30 -25.00
C VAL A 387 1.61 21.98 -25.10
N GLU A 388 1.65 23.21 -25.63
CA GLU A 388 2.85 24.06 -25.71
C GLU A 388 3.28 24.58 -24.31
N ILE A 389 3.29 23.72 -23.29
CA ILE A 389 3.83 24.02 -21.97
C ILE A 389 5.37 24.21 -22.07
N GLU A 390 5.99 23.53 -23.03
CA GLU A 390 7.44 23.50 -23.22
C GLU A 390 8.03 24.89 -23.54
N SER A 391 7.43 25.65 -24.44
CA SER A 391 8.00 26.94 -24.90
C SER A 391 8.01 28.00 -23.81
N GLU A 392 6.96 28.04 -22.98
CA GLU A 392 6.82 29.01 -21.89
C GLU A 392 7.74 28.70 -20.70
N ILE A 393 7.93 27.42 -20.37
CA ILE A 393 8.67 26.99 -19.17
C ILE A 393 10.17 26.86 -19.43
N ILE A 394 10.59 26.40 -20.61
CA ILE A 394 12.02 26.21 -20.92
C ILE A 394 12.80 27.51 -20.73
N ASN A 395 12.23 28.64 -21.15
CA ASN A 395 12.86 29.96 -21.08
C ASN A 395 12.55 30.73 -19.79
N PHE A 396 11.76 30.15 -18.88
CA PHE A 396 11.37 30.83 -17.65
C PHE A 396 12.55 30.93 -16.67
N GLN A 397 12.62 32.05 -15.94
CA GLN A 397 13.67 32.29 -14.96
C GLN A 397 13.62 31.24 -13.83
N ARG A 398 14.80 30.78 -13.40
CA ARG A 398 14.97 29.77 -12.36
C ARG A 398 15.92 30.29 -11.30
N ALA A 399 15.65 29.97 -10.03
CA ALA A 399 16.58 30.26 -8.94
C ALA A 399 17.78 29.30 -8.92
N SER A 400 17.57 28.04 -9.28
CA SER A 400 18.64 27.06 -9.40
C SER A 400 19.23 27.06 -10.81
N SER A 401 20.55 27.25 -10.91
CA SER A 401 21.30 27.07 -12.16
C SER A 401 21.50 25.60 -12.55
N LYS A 402 21.26 24.67 -11.63
CA LYS A 402 21.40 23.22 -11.84
C LYS A 402 20.09 22.55 -12.27
N ALA A 403 18.96 23.25 -12.18
CA ALA A 403 17.65 22.70 -12.44
C ALA A 403 17.48 22.27 -13.91
N GLN A 404 17.35 20.97 -14.14
CA GLN A 404 16.98 20.40 -15.42
C GLN A 404 15.47 20.18 -15.50
N ILE A 405 14.85 20.62 -16.60
CA ILE A 405 13.43 20.37 -16.88
C ILE A 405 13.35 19.23 -17.88
N VAL A 406 12.73 18.13 -17.48
CA VAL A 406 12.61 16.90 -18.27
C VAL A 406 11.15 16.69 -18.62
N TYR A 407 10.85 16.61 -19.91
CA TYR A 407 9.50 16.28 -20.39
C TYR A 407 9.41 14.78 -20.66
N SER A 408 8.56 14.10 -19.90
CA SER A 408 8.24 12.69 -20.12
C SER A 408 6.99 12.63 -21.00
N VAL A 409 7.13 12.16 -22.23
CA VAL A 409 5.98 11.91 -23.10
C VAL A 409 5.63 10.44 -22.97
N LYS A 410 4.41 10.10 -22.54
CA LYS A 410 3.90 8.72 -22.58
C LYS A 410 4.04 8.20 -24.02
N SER A 411 4.94 7.23 -24.23
CA SER A 411 4.86 6.37 -25.41
C SER A 411 3.55 5.61 -25.30
N LYS A 412 2.62 5.91 -26.22
CA LYS A 412 1.30 5.28 -26.31
C LYS A 412 1.37 3.76 -26.31
#